data_AF-A0AAW7X3G3-F1
#
_entry.id   AF-A0AAW7X3G3-F1
#
_cell.length_a   1.000
_cell.length_b   1.000
_cell.length_c   1.000
_cell.angle_alpha   90.00
_cell.angle_beta   90.00
_cell.angle_gamma   90.00
#
_symmetry.space_group_name_H-M   'P 1'
#
loop_
_entity.id
_entity.type
_entity.pdbx_description
1 polymer ?
#
loop_
_entity_poly.entity_id
_entity_poly.type
_entity_poly.pdbx_seq_one_letter_code
_entity_poly.pdbx_strand_id
1 'polypeptide(L)'
;MPSLHQPSRHVEWLALHNSYEQAERFSLLIKLTAVLLTAGLSLHGAHTYLTCLLVSTLWLQDAIWKTFQSRTEQRLLIIEKMAATDENANPAFYSEWQRNRPSFAKLILTYISNAFRPTIAYPYPVLIALAIIMACIN
;
A
#
# COMPACT_ATOMS: atom_id res chain seq x y z
N MET A 1 15.41 16.39 -32.25
CA MET A 1 14.89 15.51 -31.18
C MET A 1 13.38 15.49 -31.32
N PRO A 2 12.74 14.33 -31.55
CA PRO A 2 11.29 14.29 -31.66
C PRO A 2 10.72 14.58 -30.27
N SER A 3 9.84 15.58 -30.17
CA SER A 3 9.04 15.83 -28.98
C SER A 3 8.24 14.55 -28.71
N LEU A 4 8.57 13.86 -27.61
CA LEU A 4 7.77 12.74 -27.11
C LEU A 4 6.32 13.23 -27.07
N HIS A 5 5.47 12.69 -27.95
CA HIS A 5 4.04 12.96 -27.91
C HIS A 5 3.59 12.67 -26.48
N GLN A 6 3.17 13.71 -25.76
CA GLN A 6 2.60 13.51 -24.44
C GLN A 6 1.43 12.54 -24.64
N PRO A 7 1.40 11.40 -23.91
CA PRO A 7 0.27 10.50 -24.00
C PRO A 7 -1.01 11.30 -23.73
N SER A 8 -2.10 10.98 -24.41
CA SER A 8 -3.38 11.60 -24.11
C SER A 8 -3.66 11.44 -22.61
N ARG A 9 -4.22 12.46 -21.95
CA ARG A 9 -4.41 12.47 -20.49
C ARG A 9 -5.17 11.23 -19.99
N HIS A 10 -6.04 10.67 -20.82
CA HIS A 10 -6.73 9.40 -20.58
C HIS A 10 -5.78 8.19 -20.51
N VAL A 11 -4.80 8.10 -21.41
CA VAL A 11 -3.81 7.01 -21.41
C VAL A 11 -2.89 7.11 -20.19
N GLU A 12 -2.49 8.32 -19.81
CA GLU A 12 -1.72 8.54 -18.58
C GLU A 12 -2.53 8.13 -17.33
N TRP A 13 -3.80 8.55 -17.25
CA TRP A 13 -4.70 8.17 -16.16
C TRP A 13 -4.88 6.66 -16.07
N LEU A 14 -5.12 5.97 -17.19
CA LEU A 14 -5.29 4.52 -17.22
C LEU A 14 -4.02 3.77 -16.76
N ALA A 15 -2.84 4.23 -17.19
CA ALA A 15 -1.56 3.64 -16.79
C ALA A 15 -1.32 3.81 -15.28
N LEU A 16 -1.61 4.98 -14.73
CA LEU A 16 -1.50 5.26 -13.29
C LEU A 16 -2.52 4.46 -12.48
N HIS A 17 -3.77 4.38 -12.93
CA HIS A 17 -4.82 3.59 -12.28
C HIS A 17 -4.43 2.10 -12.22
N ASN A 18 -3.96 1.52 -13.32
CA ASN A 18 -3.49 0.14 -13.34
C ASN A 18 -2.27 -0.06 -12.40
N SER A 19 -1.37 0.91 -12.33
CA SER A 19 -0.22 0.86 -11.41
C SER A 19 -0.65 0.92 -9.94
N TYR A 20 -1.71 1.68 -9.63
CA TYR A 20 -2.31 1.75 -8.29
C TYR A 20 -2.92 0.40 -7.89
N GLU A 21 -3.73 -0.19 -8.75
CA GLU A 21 -4.35 -1.51 -8.54
C GLU A 21 -3.29 -2.61 -8.38
N GLN A 22 -2.23 -2.57 -9.18
CA GLN A 22 -1.14 -3.53 -9.10
C GLN A 22 -0.39 -3.44 -7.75
N ALA A 23 -0.16 -2.23 -7.24
CA ALA A 23 0.45 -2.03 -5.92
C ALA A 23 -0.42 -2.62 -4.79
N GLU A 24 -1.75 -2.54 -4.91
CA GLU A 24 -2.68 -3.15 -3.96
C GLU A 24 -2.62 -4.68 -3.99
N ARG A 25 -2.56 -5.27 -5.19
CA ARG A 25 -2.39 -6.73 -5.36
C ARG A 25 -1.07 -7.21 -4.75
N PHE A 26 0.02 -6.48 -4.96
CA PHE A 26 1.31 -6.83 -4.35
C PHE A 26 1.28 -6.72 -2.83
N SER A 27 0.64 -5.68 -2.27
CA SER A 27 0.41 -5.54 -0.83
C SER A 27 -0.32 -6.76 -0.26
N LEU A 28 -1.41 -7.20 -0.90
CA LEU A 28 -2.15 -8.40 -0.49
C LEU A 28 -1.28 -9.66 -0.55
N LEU A 29 -0.53 -9.85 -1.63
CA LEU A 29 0.37 -11.00 -1.80
C LEU A 29 1.41 -11.04 -0.68
N ILE A 30 2.09 -9.94 -0.39
CA ILE A 30 3.09 -9.87 0.69
C ILE A 30 2.47 -10.27 2.04
N LYS A 31 1.24 -9.82 2.33
CA LYS A 31 0.52 -10.19 3.55
C LYS A 31 0.22 -11.68 3.61
N LEU A 32 -0.28 -12.27 2.53
CA LEU A 32 -0.54 -13.71 2.47
C LEU A 32 0.75 -14.53 2.63
N THR A 33 1.84 -14.11 1.98
CA THR A 33 3.14 -14.75 2.13
C THR A 33 3.63 -14.67 3.58
N ALA A 34 3.42 -13.54 4.26
CA ALA A 34 3.77 -13.40 5.68
C ALA A 34 2.97 -14.37 6.56
N VAL A 35 1.65 -14.50 6.35
CA VAL A 35 0.82 -15.46 7.09
C VAL A 35 1.29 -16.90 6.87
N LEU A 36 1.50 -17.30 5.61
CA LEU A 36 1.95 -18.65 5.26
C LEU A 36 3.33 -18.96 5.83
N LEU A 37 4.25 -17.99 5.76
CA LEU A 37 5.60 -18.12 6.30
C LEU A 37 5.57 -18.31 7.83
N THR A 38 4.82 -17.47 8.56
CA THR A 38 4.68 -17.60 10.01
C THR A 38 4.06 -18.94 10.38
N ALA A 39 2.96 -19.35 9.72
CA ALA A 39 2.33 -20.64 9.99
C ALA A 39 3.26 -21.82 9.71
N GLY A 40 3.96 -21.82 8.56
CA GLY A 40 4.89 -22.89 8.17
C GLY A 40 6.08 -23.00 9.12
N LEU A 41 6.69 -21.89 9.52
CA LEU A 41 7.83 -21.88 10.44
C LEU A 41 7.44 -22.32 11.87
N SER A 42 6.26 -21.92 12.34
CA SER A 42 5.74 -22.36 13.64
C SER A 42 5.50 -23.86 13.71
N LEU A 43 5.03 -24.49 12.62
CA LEU A 43 4.81 -25.94 12.58
C LEU A 43 6.11 -26.76 12.61
N HIS A 44 7.23 -26.19 12.15
CA HIS A 44 8.53 -26.88 12.08
C HIS A 44 9.44 -26.55 13.27
N GLY A 45 8.94 -25.82 14.28
CA GLY A 45 9.73 -25.44 15.46
C GLY A 45 10.93 -24.52 15.15
N ALA A 46 10.84 -23.73 14.09
CA ALA A 46 11.94 -22.86 13.66
C ALA A 46 12.24 -21.74 14.70
N HIS A 47 13.47 -21.23 14.66
CA HIS A 47 13.90 -20.15 15.56
C HIS A 47 13.02 -18.90 15.44
N THR A 48 12.39 -18.50 16.54
CA THR A 48 11.50 -17.34 16.66
C THR A 48 12.13 -16.06 16.14
N TYR A 49 13.43 -15.85 16.40
CA TYR A 49 14.18 -14.69 15.93
C TYR A 49 14.21 -14.57 14.40
N LEU A 50 14.35 -15.69 13.69
CA LEU A 50 14.34 -15.72 12.23
C LEU A 50 12.94 -15.39 11.69
N THR A 51 11.90 -15.95 12.29
CA THR A 51 10.50 -15.65 11.94
C THR A 51 10.20 -14.17 12.11
N CYS A 52 10.55 -13.58 13.26
CA CYS A 52 10.35 -12.15 13.52
C CYS A 52 11.11 -11.26 12.53
N LEU A 53 12.35 -11.62 12.18
CA LEU A 53 13.16 -10.88 11.21
C LEU A 53 12.50 -10.91 9.82
N LEU A 54 12.07 -12.08 9.34
CA LEU A 54 11.44 -12.23 8.03
C LEU A 54 10.06 -11.55 7.96
N VAL A 55 9.26 -11.63 9.01
CA VAL A 55 7.97 -10.91 9.07
C VAL A 55 8.20 -9.40 9.05
N SER A 56 9.25 -8.91 9.72
CA SER A 56 9.62 -7.48 9.72
C SER A 56 10.11 -7.01 8.35
N THR A 57 10.85 -7.83 7.60
CA THR A 57 11.26 -7.46 6.23
C THR A 57 10.07 -7.42 5.28
N LEU A 58 9.13 -8.37 5.38
CA LEU A 58 7.88 -8.35 4.61
C LEU A 58 7.02 -7.13 4.96
N TRP A 59 6.97 -6.75 6.24
CA TRP A 59 6.28 -5.54 6.68
C TRP A 59 6.88 -4.27 6.04
N LEU A 60 8.21 -4.16 6.01
CA LEU A 60 8.89 -3.03 5.37
C LEU A 60 8.62 -2.98 3.86
N GLN A 61 8.59 -4.13 3.19
CA GLN A 61 8.26 -4.22 1.77
C GLN A 61 6.83 -3.73 1.49
N ASP A 62 5.84 -4.10 2.31
CA ASP A 62 4.46 -3.61 2.18
C ASP A 62 4.39 -2.08 2.36
N ALA A 63 5.14 -1.52 3.32
CA ALA A 63 5.21 -0.08 3.53
C ALA A 63 5.78 0.68 2.31
N ILE A 64 6.76 0.10 1.60
CA ILE A 64 7.29 0.67 0.35
C ILE A 64 6.21 0.73 -0.72
N TRP A 65 5.46 -0.36 -0.93
CA TRP A 65 4.35 -0.40 -1.90
C TRP A 65 3.24 0.60 -1.56
N LYS A 66 2.90 0.77 -0.27
CA LYS A 66 1.93 1.78 0.17
C LYS A 66 2.40 3.22 -0.05
N THR A 67 3.70 3.47 0.05
CA THR A 67 4.29 4.78 -0.27
C THR A 67 4.19 5.07 -1.77
N PHE A 68 4.47 4.07 -2.61
CA PHE A 68 4.28 4.19 -4.06
C PHE A 68 2.80 4.43 -4.41
N GLN A 69 1.88 3.63 -3.83
CA GLN A 69 0.43 3.79 -4.00
C GLN A 69 -0.03 5.22 -3.68
N SER A 70 0.42 5.78 -2.55
CA SER A 70 0.06 7.15 -2.13
C SER A 70 0.58 8.23 -3.10
N ARG A 71 1.74 8.05 -3.73
CA ARG A 71 2.27 9.00 -4.72
C ARG A 71 1.50 8.93 -6.04
N THR A 72 1.16 7.72 -6.47
CA THR A 72 0.35 7.48 -7.67
C THR A 72 -1.04 8.09 -7.52
N GLU A 73 -1.68 7.92 -6.36
CA GLU A 73 -2.96 8.54 -6.00
C GLU A 73 -2.92 10.08 -6.12
N GLN A 74 -1.88 10.70 -5.56
CA GLN A 74 -1.70 12.16 -5.64
C GLN A 74 -1.58 12.63 -7.09
N ARG A 75 -0.87 11.86 -7.94
CA ARG A 75 -0.75 12.17 -9.37
C ARG A 75 -2.06 12.01 -10.12
N LEU A 76 -2.83 10.95 -9.84
CA LEU A 76 -4.17 10.74 -10.39
C LEU A 76 -5.09 11.92 -10.08
N LEU A 77 -5.11 12.38 -8.82
CA LEU A 77 -5.91 13.55 -8.40
C LEU A 77 -5.51 14.84 -9.13
N ILE A 78 -4.23 15.03 -9.43
CA ILE A 78 -3.76 16.20 -10.18
C ILE A 78 -4.28 16.13 -11.64
N ILE A 79 -4.19 14.96 -12.28
CA ILE A 79 -4.67 14.75 -13.65
C ILE A 79 -6.18 14.96 -13.75
N GLU A 80 -6.95 14.43 -12.80
CA GLU A 80 -8.40 14.62 -12.75
C GLU A 80 -8.78 16.09 -12.54
N LYS A 81 -8.09 16.81 -11.64
CA LYS A 81 -8.31 18.26 -11.44
C LYS A 81 -7.99 19.09 -12.68
N MET A 82 -6.92 18.74 -13.40
CA MET A 82 -6.57 19.41 -14.65
C MET A 82 -7.59 19.12 -15.77
N ALA A 83 -8.16 17.91 -15.78
CA ALA A 83 -9.16 17.53 -16.75
C ALA A 83 -10.57 18.07 -16.44
N ALA A 84 -10.89 18.40 -15.19
CA ALA A 84 -12.16 19.02 -14.80
C ALA A 84 -12.38 20.43 -15.39
N THR A 85 -11.32 21.07 -15.89
CA THR A 85 -11.39 22.38 -16.56
C THR A 85 -11.72 22.26 -18.05
N ASP A 86 -11.55 21.08 -18.66
CA ASP A 86 -11.93 20.80 -20.04
C ASP A 86 -13.32 20.10 -20.04
N GLU A 87 -14.26 20.56 -20.86
CA GLU A 87 -15.65 20.05 -20.92
C GLU A 87 -15.79 18.56 -21.25
N ASN A 88 -14.71 17.89 -21.68
CA ASN A 88 -14.68 16.45 -21.90
C ASN A 88 -14.39 15.72 -20.58
N ALA A 89 -15.47 15.43 -19.84
CA ALA A 89 -15.50 14.73 -18.58
C ALA A 89 -14.62 13.45 -18.56
N ASN A 90 -13.42 13.60 -18.00
CA ASN A 90 -12.56 12.50 -17.58
C ASN A 90 -13.16 11.87 -16.30
N PRO A 91 -12.96 10.57 -16.01
CA PRO A 91 -13.58 9.95 -14.84
C PRO A 91 -13.05 10.59 -13.55
N ALA A 92 -13.93 11.25 -12.79
CA ALA A 92 -13.62 11.93 -11.52
C ALA A 92 -13.57 10.94 -10.32
N PHE A 93 -13.13 9.71 -10.56
CA PHE A 93 -13.25 8.61 -9.60
C PHE A 93 -12.45 8.88 -8.32
N TYR A 94 -11.17 9.27 -8.44
CA TYR A 94 -10.32 9.53 -7.28
C TYR A 94 -10.70 10.84 -6.58
N SER A 95 -11.13 11.84 -7.32
CA SER A 95 -11.54 13.15 -6.82
C SER A 95 -12.85 13.08 -6.01
N GLU A 96 -13.85 12.33 -6.50
CA GLU A 96 -15.08 12.05 -5.75
C GLU A 96 -14.80 11.23 -4.50
N TRP A 97 -13.95 10.20 -4.63
CA TRP A 97 -13.53 9.40 -3.49
C TRP A 97 -12.79 10.24 -2.44
N GLN A 98 -11.89 11.15 -2.85
CA GLN A 98 -11.21 12.07 -1.93
C GLN A 98 -12.20 13.02 -1.24
N ARG A 99 -13.20 13.54 -1.97
CA ARG A 99 -14.20 14.47 -1.45
C ARG A 99 -15.13 13.80 -0.43
N ASN A 100 -15.44 12.52 -0.64
CA ASN A 100 -16.25 11.72 0.28
C ASN A 100 -15.42 11.08 1.41
N ARG A 101 -14.10 11.29 1.45
CA ARG A 101 -13.21 10.75 2.49
C ARG A 101 -13.08 11.74 3.67
N PRO A 102 -13.29 11.32 4.91
CA PRO A 102 -13.16 12.22 6.06
C PRO A 102 -11.70 12.68 6.30
N SER A 103 -11.46 14.00 6.16
CA SER A 103 -10.38 14.85 6.73
C SER A 103 -8.90 14.48 6.49
N PHE A 104 -8.34 14.88 5.34
CA PHE A 104 -6.94 14.62 4.91
C PHE A 104 -5.85 15.55 5.50
N ALA A 105 -6.17 16.69 6.13
CA ALA A 105 -5.14 17.65 6.61
C ALA A 105 -4.52 17.27 7.97
N LYS A 106 -5.29 16.59 8.85
CA LYS A 106 -4.78 16.01 10.10
C LYS A 106 -3.90 14.78 9.83
N LEU A 107 -4.07 14.14 8.66
CA LEU A 107 -3.39 12.89 8.26
C LEU A 107 -1.88 13.04 8.03
N ILE A 108 -1.38 14.19 7.53
CA ILE A 108 0.06 14.41 7.21
C ILE A 108 0.92 14.52 8.47
N LEU A 109 0.43 15.18 9.52
CA LEU A 109 1.11 15.15 10.83
C LEU A 109 1.06 13.75 11.45
N THR A 110 0.05 12.96 11.10
CA THR A 110 -0.01 11.54 11.42
C THR A 110 0.91 10.70 10.53
N TYR A 111 1.34 11.09 9.31
CA TYR A 111 2.15 10.24 8.41
C TYR A 111 3.46 9.74 9.07
N ILE A 112 4.04 10.52 9.99
CA ILE A 112 5.21 10.14 10.79
C ILE A 112 4.83 9.20 11.95
N SER A 113 3.67 9.40 12.57
CA SER A 113 3.09 8.48 13.58
C SER A 113 2.50 7.19 12.95
N ASN A 114 2.27 7.19 11.64
CA ASN A 114 1.55 6.19 10.86
C ASN A 114 2.42 5.10 10.22
N ALA A 115 3.73 5.08 10.45
CA ALA A 115 4.49 3.83 10.34
C ALA A 115 3.86 2.73 11.22
N PHE A 116 3.15 3.13 12.29
CA PHE A 116 2.30 2.29 13.14
C PHE A 116 0.79 2.32 12.77
N ARG A 117 0.39 2.65 11.53
CA ARG A 117 -1.04 2.60 11.14
C ARG A 117 -1.57 1.18 11.34
N PRO A 118 -2.65 0.96 12.12
CA PRO A 118 -3.24 -0.37 12.30
C PRO A 118 -3.59 -1.09 11.00
N THR A 119 -3.92 -0.36 9.93
CA THR A 119 -4.27 -0.91 8.61
C THR A 119 -3.06 -1.32 7.76
N ILE A 120 -1.91 -0.70 7.96
CA ILE A 120 -0.64 -1.09 7.32
C ILE A 120 0.07 -2.14 8.17
N ALA A 121 0.00 -1.97 9.49
CA ALA A 121 0.58 -2.87 10.47
C ALA A 121 -0.16 -4.21 10.49
N TYR A 122 -1.49 -4.27 10.38
CA TYR A 122 -2.18 -5.55 10.29
C TYR A 122 -1.84 -6.27 8.97
N PRO A 123 -1.35 -7.52 8.99
CA PRO A 123 -1.34 -8.48 10.12
C PRO A 123 0.01 -8.64 10.88
N TYR A 124 1.07 -7.90 10.54
CA TYR A 124 2.45 -8.16 10.96
C TYR A 124 2.70 -8.19 12.49
N PRO A 125 2.26 -7.22 13.33
CA PRO A 125 2.43 -7.32 14.78
C PRO A 125 1.69 -8.51 15.40
N VAL A 126 0.54 -8.90 14.84
CA VAL A 126 -0.22 -10.07 15.29
C VAL A 126 0.58 -11.35 14.98
N LEU A 127 1.19 -11.44 13.80
CA LEU A 127 2.04 -12.57 13.43
C LEU A 127 3.30 -12.66 14.31
N ILE A 128 3.94 -11.52 14.62
CA ILE A 128 5.09 -11.47 15.53
C ILE A 128 4.67 -11.90 16.94
N ALA A 129 3.56 -11.39 17.46
CA ALA A 129 3.05 -11.78 18.78
C ALA A 129 2.73 -13.28 18.83
N LEU A 130 2.10 -13.83 17.80
CA LEU A 130 1.80 -15.25 17.69
C LEU A 130 3.08 -16.11 17.67
N ALA A 131 4.11 -15.68 16.93
CA ALA A 131 5.40 -16.38 16.90
C ALA A 131 6.06 -16.41 18.29
N ILE A 132 5.99 -15.31 19.04
CA ILE A 132 6.53 -15.25 20.41
C ILE A 132 5.73 -16.15 21.37
N ILE A 133 4.39 -16.11 21.31
CA ILE A 133 3.53 -16.96 22.16
C ILE A 133 3.82 -18.43 21.90
N MET A 134 3.89 -18.86 20.64
CA MET A 134 4.22 -20.24 20.27
C MET A 134 5.58 -20.66 20.82
N ALA A 135 6.57 -19.76 20.79
CA ALA A 135 7.91 -20.03 21.31
C ALA A 135 7.98 -20.13 22.84
N CYS A 136 7.01 -19.59 23.57
CA CYS A 136 6.91 -19.75 25.03
C CYS A 136 6.17 -21.04 25.43
N ILE A 137 5.38 -21.63 24.52
CA ILE A 137 4.58 -22.84 24.78
C ILE A 137 5.39 -24.11 24.45
N ASN A 138 6.23 -24.05 23.41
CA ASN A 138 7.20 -25.10 23.05
C ASN A 138 8.46 -25.04 23.92
#